data_AF-A0A7Y3W6E1-F1
#
_entry.id   AF-A0A7Y3W6E1-F1
#
_cell.length_a   1.000
_cell.length_b   1.000
_cell.length_c   1.000
_cell.angle_alpha   90.00
_cell.angle_beta   90.00
_cell.angle_gamma   90.00
#
_symmetry.space_group_name_H-M   'P 1'
#
loop_
_entity.id
_entity.type
_entity.pdbx_description
1 polymer ?
#
loop_
_entity_poly.entity_id
_entity_poly.type
_entity_poly.pdbx_seq_one_letter_code
_entity_poly.pdbx_strand_id
1 'polypeptide(L)'
;MKRPDKILDVFKTRSDEAAKIVGELRERRTLTLNAQVQVLQSIETAYNDARRDRSSVGAAGGYARRALKKASDLRTEAERIAEAELIAQDQLRGCFADQKRFELFQSQRQIKERAVARKREENRLLEEIDQLQAAKDREERG
;
A
#
# COMPACT_ATOMS: atom_id res chain seq x y z
N MET A 1 3.41 -30.44 4.54
CA MET A 1 3.37 -28.99 4.86
C MET A 1 2.55 -28.27 3.78
N LYS A 2 1.40 -27.64 4.12
CA LYS A 2 0.46 -26.95 3.19
C LYS A 2 0.17 -25.48 3.60
N ARG A 3 1.13 -24.77 4.20
CA ARG A 3 0.87 -23.47 4.87
C ARG A 3 1.48 -22.17 4.28
N PRO A 4 2.31 -22.15 3.22
CA PRO A 4 2.87 -20.87 2.73
C PRO A 4 1.84 -20.01 1.99
N ASP A 5 0.88 -20.62 1.28
CA ASP A 5 -0.09 -19.88 0.44
C ASP A 5 -1.03 -19.00 1.27
N LYS A 6 -1.50 -19.51 2.42
CA LYS A 6 -2.39 -18.75 3.33
C LYS A 6 -1.75 -17.48 3.89
N ILE A 7 -0.43 -17.46 4.06
CA ILE A 7 0.28 -16.29 4.60
C ILE A 7 0.38 -15.20 3.54
N LEU A 8 0.67 -15.59 2.28
CA LEU A 8 0.72 -14.65 1.17
C LEU A 8 -0.65 -14.01 0.92
N ASP A 9 -1.73 -14.79 1.04
CA ASP A 9 -3.10 -14.28 0.92
C ASP A 9 -3.40 -13.22 1.99
N VAL A 10 -2.97 -13.44 3.24
CA VAL A 10 -3.12 -12.45 4.33
C VAL A 10 -2.39 -11.15 4.01
N PHE A 11 -1.18 -11.23 3.46
CA PHE A 11 -0.44 -10.02 3.07
C PHE A 11 -1.16 -9.25 1.96
N LYS A 12 -1.68 -9.96 0.94
CA LYS A 12 -2.45 -9.35 -0.16
C LYS A 12 -3.73 -8.68 0.34
N THR A 13 -4.50 -9.36 1.19
CA THR A 13 -5.71 -8.76 1.77
C THR A 13 -5.40 -7.48 2.54
N ARG A 14 -4.34 -7.49 3.36
CA ARG A 14 -3.92 -6.29 4.11
C ARG A 14 -3.45 -5.15 3.21
N SER A 15 -2.71 -5.45 2.15
CA SER A 15 -2.29 -4.42 1.20
C SER A 15 -3.47 -3.83 0.43
N ASP A 16 -4.45 -4.65 0.05
CA ASP A 16 -5.65 -4.20 -0.67
C ASP A 16 -6.53 -3.31 0.22
N GLU A 17 -6.73 -3.71 1.49
CA GLU A 17 -7.44 -2.91 2.49
C GLU A 17 -6.73 -1.57 2.75
N ALA A 18 -5.41 -1.59 2.94
CA ALA A 18 -4.64 -0.37 3.16
C ALA A 18 -4.69 0.56 1.93
N ALA A 19 -4.65 0.00 0.70
CA ALA A 19 -4.77 0.78 -0.53
C ALA A 19 -6.17 1.43 -0.65
N LYS A 20 -7.22 0.70 -0.27
CA LYS A 20 -8.60 1.22 -0.22
C LYS A 20 -8.72 2.39 0.74
N ILE A 21 -8.17 2.28 1.95
CA ILE A 21 -8.19 3.35 2.96
C ILE A 21 -7.47 4.60 2.44
N VAL A 22 -6.29 4.45 1.82
CA VAL A 22 -5.58 5.58 1.21
C VAL A 22 -6.43 6.26 0.11
N GLY A 23 -7.12 5.46 -0.71
CA GLY A 23 -8.04 5.96 -1.73
C GLY A 23 -9.20 6.78 -1.14
N GLU A 24 -9.87 6.24 -0.13
CA GLU A 24 -10.98 6.90 0.56
C GLU A 24 -10.55 8.21 1.23
N LEU A 25 -9.37 8.24 1.85
CA LEU A 25 -8.82 9.46 2.46
C LEU A 25 -8.52 10.53 1.40
N ARG A 26 -7.94 10.16 0.25
CA ARG A 26 -7.70 11.10 -0.86
C ARG A 26 -8.98 11.70 -1.41
N GLU A 27 -9.99 10.87 -1.62
CA GLU A 27 -11.29 11.31 -2.12
C GLU A 27 -11.92 12.28 -1.12
N ARG A 28 -11.97 11.91 0.17
CA ARG A 28 -12.51 12.76 1.24
C ARG A 28 -11.78 14.09 1.32
N ARG A 29 -10.44 14.09 1.26
CA ARG A 29 -9.63 15.32 1.24
C ARG A 29 -9.98 16.23 0.07
N THR A 30 -10.15 15.65 -1.12
CA THR A 30 -10.51 16.39 -2.34
C THR A 30 -11.88 17.03 -2.20
N LEU A 31 -12.87 16.29 -1.68
CA LEU A 31 -14.21 16.81 -1.41
C LEU A 31 -14.18 17.96 -0.38
N THR A 32 -13.40 17.82 0.69
CA THR A 32 -13.26 18.87 1.71
C THR A 32 -12.63 20.15 1.14
N LEU A 33 -11.57 20.02 0.32
CA LEU A 33 -10.95 21.17 -0.34
C LEU A 33 -11.89 21.83 -1.34
N ASN A 34 -12.65 21.06 -2.11
CA ASN A 34 -13.66 21.60 -3.03
C ASN A 34 -14.76 22.36 -2.27
N ALA A 35 -15.21 21.84 -1.13
CA ALA A 35 -16.16 22.54 -0.27
C ALA A 35 -15.57 23.86 0.26
N GLN A 36 -14.28 23.88 0.62
CA GLN A 36 -13.60 25.11 1.04
C GLN A 36 -13.58 26.15 -0.09
N VAL A 37 -13.22 25.73 -1.31
CA VAL A 37 -13.21 26.61 -2.49
C VAL A 37 -14.60 27.20 -2.75
N GLN A 38 -15.66 26.39 -2.68
CA GLN A 38 -17.04 26.88 -2.86
C GLN A 38 -17.43 27.94 -1.82
N VAL A 39 -17.03 27.77 -0.56
CA VAL A 39 -17.28 28.76 0.49
C VAL A 39 -16.51 30.05 0.23
N LEU A 40 -15.27 29.97 -0.26
CA LEU A 40 -14.48 31.17 -0.60
C LEU A 40 -15.08 31.92 -1.79
N GLN A 41 -15.53 31.20 -2.82
CA GLN A 41 -16.22 31.79 -3.98
C GLN A 41 -17.54 32.46 -3.58
N SER A 42 -18.28 31.90 -2.62
CA SER A 42 -19.52 32.51 -2.14
C SER A 42 -19.27 33.82 -1.37
N ILE A 43 -18.14 33.92 -0.65
CA ILE A 43 -17.71 35.17 0.00
C ILE A 43 -17.37 36.23 -1.05
N GLU A 44 -16.59 35.86 -2.07
CA GLU A 44 -16.20 36.77 -3.15
C GLU A 44 -17.43 37.33 -3.89
N THR A 45 -18.39 36.46 -4.18
CA THR A 45 -19.67 36.85 -4.81
C THR A 45 -20.43 37.82 -3.91
N ALA A 46 -20.64 37.46 -2.63
CA ALA A 46 -21.36 38.32 -1.69
C ALA A 46 -20.67 39.67 -1.46
N TYR A 47 -19.33 39.71 -1.49
CA TYR A 47 -18.56 40.95 -1.39
C TYR A 47 -18.79 41.83 -2.62
N ASN A 48 -18.74 41.26 -3.83
CA ASN A 48 -18.96 42.00 -5.07
C ASN A 48 -20.38 42.59 -5.16
N ASP A 49 -21.38 41.84 -4.68
CA ASP A 49 -22.77 42.30 -4.60
C ASP A 49 -22.93 43.43 -3.57
N ALA A 50 -22.36 43.26 -2.38
CA ALA A 50 -22.41 44.28 -1.32
C ALA A 50 -21.64 45.57 -1.68
N ARG A 51 -20.63 45.47 -2.55
CA ARG A 51 -19.92 46.65 -3.09
C ARG A 51 -20.82 47.49 -3.99
N ARG A 52 -21.81 46.88 -4.66
CA ARG A 52 -22.76 47.57 -5.55
C ARG A 52 -23.93 48.19 -4.77
N ASP A 53 -24.33 47.58 -3.65
CA ASP A 53 -25.41 48.07 -2.79
C ASP A 53 -24.93 48.36 -1.35
N ARG A 54 -24.67 49.65 -1.07
CA ARG A 54 -24.14 50.11 0.24
C ARG A 54 -25.08 49.84 1.43
N SER A 55 -26.36 49.56 1.18
CA SER A 55 -27.35 49.22 2.22
C SER A 55 -27.07 47.87 2.88
N SER A 56 -26.35 46.99 2.19
CA SER A 56 -26.17 45.57 2.55
C SER A 56 -24.85 45.26 3.26
N VAL A 57 -23.97 46.25 3.41
CA VAL A 57 -22.57 46.10 3.86
C VAL A 57 -22.47 45.46 5.26
N GLY A 58 -23.36 45.82 6.19
CA GLY A 58 -23.37 45.26 7.55
C GLY A 58 -23.73 43.77 7.59
N ALA A 59 -24.74 43.35 6.82
CA ALA A 59 -25.15 41.95 6.72
C ALA A 59 -24.09 41.10 5.98
N ALA A 60 -23.50 41.67 4.92
CA ALA A 60 -22.42 41.05 4.16
C ALA A 60 -21.17 40.78 5.03
N GLY A 61 -20.81 41.72 5.92
CA GLY A 61 -19.69 41.54 6.86
C GLY A 61 -19.91 40.44 7.91
N GLY A 62 -21.15 40.23 8.36
CA GLY A 62 -21.52 39.13 9.26
C GLY A 62 -21.48 37.77 8.57
N TYR A 63 -21.99 37.70 7.33
CA TYR A 63 -21.93 36.52 6.49
C TYR A 63 -20.49 36.12 6.15
N ALA A 64 -19.68 37.08 5.69
CA ALA A 64 -18.29 36.84 5.31
C ALA A 64 -17.46 36.28 6.46
N ARG A 65 -17.63 36.80 7.68
CA ARG A 65 -16.95 36.26 8.88
C ARG A 65 -17.32 34.80 9.17
N ARG A 66 -18.61 34.45 9.10
CA ARG A 66 -19.06 33.06 9.31
C ARG A 66 -18.54 32.12 8.22
N ALA A 67 -18.56 32.57 6.98
CA ALA A 67 -18.07 31.80 5.84
C ALA A 67 -16.54 31.63 5.90
N LEU A 68 -15.77 32.66 6.29
CA LEU A 68 -14.33 32.55 6.50
C LEU A 68 -13.99 31.56 7.62
N LYS A 69 -14.74 31.59 8.73
CA LYS A 69 -14.59 30.58 9.78
C LYS A 69 -14.85 29.18 9.24
N LYS A 70 -15.94 28.97 8.48
CA LYS A 70 -16.24 27.68 7.85
C LYS A 70 -15.13 27.22 6.89
N ALA A 71 -14.58 28.12 6.09
CA ALA A 71 -13.46 27.81 5.19
C ALA A 71 -12.19 27.43 5.97
N SER A 72 -11.92 28.10 7.10
CA SER A 72 -10.83 27.74 8.00
C SER A 72 -11.03 26.36 8.63
N ASP A 73 -12.24 26.08 9.12
CA ASP A 73 -12.59 24.79 9.73
C ASP A 73 -12.42 23.65 8.71
N LEU A 74 -12.86 23.87 7.46
CA LEU A 74 -12.66 22.91 6.34
C LEU A 74 -11.19 22.71 5.99
N ARG A 75 -10.37 23.78 6.03
CA ARG A 75 -8.92 23.67 5.81
C ARG A 75 -8.27 22.79 6.87
N THR A 76 -8.57 23.02 8.15
CA THR A 76 -8.03 22.23 9.25
C THR A 76 -8.45 20.76 9.14
N GLU A 77 -9.69 20.49 8.72
CA GLU A 77 -10.12 19.11 8.44
C GLU A 77 -9.36 18.49 7.27
N ALA A 78 -9.13 19.22 6.18
CA ALA A 78 -8.34 18.74 5.05
C ALA A 78 -6.88 18.43 5.43
N GLU A 79 -6.29 19.23 6.33
CA GLU A 79 -4.95 19.00 6.88
C GLU A 79 -4.92 17.71 7.73
N ARG A 80 -5.91 17.49 8.61
CA ARG A 80 -6.04 16.24 9.38
C ARG A 80 -6.20 15.01 8.50
N ILE A 81 -7.00 15.11 7.43
CA ILE A 81 -7.16 14.02 6.48
C ILE A 81 -5.84 13.76 5.76
N ALA A 82 -5.08 14.80 5.40
CA ALA A 82 -3.77 14.64 4.77
C ALA A 82 -2.76 13.94 5.70
N GLU A 83 -2.76 14.26 6.99
CA GLU A 83 -1.93 13.55 7.98
C GLU A 83 -2.31 12.07 8.10
N ALA A 84 -3.61 11.77 8.18
CA ALA A 84 -4.10 10.40 8.19
C ALA A 84 -3.74 9.66 6.89
N GLU A 85 -3.82 10.32 5.73
CA GLU A 85 -3.42 9.78 4.43
C GLU A 85 -1.93 9.39 4.43
N LEU A 86 -1.05 10.25 4.97
CA LEU A 86 0.38 9.96 5.06
C LEU A 86 0.66 8.73 5.92
N ILE A 87 0.00 8.62 7.08
CA ILE A 87 0.14 7.46 7.97
C ILE A 87 -0.32 6.18 7.25
N ALA A 88 -1.48 6.22 6.58
CA ALA A 88 -2.00 5.08 5.85
C ALA A 88 -1.08 4.68 4.67
N GLN A 89 -0.49 5.66 3.97
CA GLN A 89 0.49 5.39 2.92
C GLN A 89 1.76 4.71 3.45
N ASP A 90 2.24 5.10 4.63
CA ASP A 90 3.41 4.46 5.24
C ASP A 90 3.11 3.02 5.66
N GLN A 91 1.94 2.76 6.24
CA GLN A 91 1.47 1.41 6.55
C GLN A 91 1.34 0.54 5.30
N LEU A 92 0.82 1.09 4.20
CA LEU A 92 0.71 0.40 2.92
C LEU A 92 2.10 0.01 2.38
N ARG A 93 3.08 0.92 2.45
CA ARG A 93 4.47 0.63 2.08
C ARG A 93 5.06 -0.50 2.92
N GLY A 94 4.80 -0.50 4.24
CA GLY A 94 5.19 -1.57 5.15
C GLY A 94 4.62 -2.93 4.74
N CYS A 95 3.32 -2.99 4.42
CA CYS A 95 2.66 -4.23 3.98
C CYS A 95 3.31 -4.81 2.71
N PHE A 96 3.60 -3.98 1.72
CA PHE A 96 4.28 -4.41 0.49
C PHE A 96 5.72 -4.86 0.74
N ALA A 97 6.45 -4.19 1.65
CA ALA A 97 7.80 -4.60 2.02
C ALA A 97 7.82 -5.98 2.67
N ASP A 98 6.87 -6.24 3.58
CA ASP A 98 6.77 -7.52 4.26
C ASP A 98 6.34 -8.65 3.32
N GLN A 99 5.41 -8.38 2.39
CA GLN A 99 5.06 -9.34 1.33
C GLN A 99 6.28 -9.74 0.51
N LYS A 100 7.06 -8.76 0.02
CA LYS A 100 8.28 -9.03 -0.76
C LYS A 100 9.33 -9.82 0.03
N ARG A 101 9.51 -9.50 1.32
CA ARG A 101 10.42 -10.24 2.20
C ARG A 101 9.99 -11.70 2.33
N PHE A 102 8.69 -11.95 2.47
CA PHE A 102 8.16 -13.31 2.56
C PHE A 102 8.34 -14.10 1.25
N GLU A 103 8.05 -13.49 0.11
CA GLU A 103 8.26 -14.10 -1.22
C GLU A 103 9.74 -14.46 -1.45
N LEU A 104 10.65 -13.58 -1.06
CA LEU A 104 12.10 -13.81 -1.15
C LEU A 104 12.53 -14.97 -0.23
N PHE A 105 12.00 -15.03 0.99
CA PHE A 105 12.25 -16.13 1.92
C PHE A 105 11.78 -17.48 1.35
N GLN A 106 10.59 -17.53 0.77
CA GLN A 106 10.08 -18.76 0.12
C GLN A 106 10.96 -19.18 -1.06
N SER A 107 11.38 -18.22 -1.89
CA SER A 107 12.26 -18.48 -3.04
C SER A 107 13.61 -19.04 -2.60
N GLN A 108 14.25 -18.43 -1.59
CA GLN A 108 15.51 -18.91 -1.04
C GLN A 108 15.39 -20.32 -0.45
N ARG A 109 14.28 -20.61 0.22
CA ARG A 109 13.99 -21.94 0.74
C ARG A 109 13.89 -22.98 -0.38
N GLN A 110 13.15 -22.70 -1.44
CA GLN A 110 13.01 -23.61 -2.58
C GLN A 110 14.36 -23.86 -3.28
N ILE A 111 15.21 -22.83 -3.42
CA ILE A 111 16.55 -22.96 -3.98
C ILE A 111 17.39 -23.92 -3.13
N LYS A 112 17.36 -23.76 -1.80
CA LYS A 112 18.07 -24.65 -0.87
C LYS A 112 17.56 -26.09 -0.95
N GLU A 113 16.23 -26.28 -0.96
CA GLU A 113 15.62 -27.61 -1.08
C GLU A 113 16.01 -28.29 -2.40
N ARG A 114 16.01 -27.55 -3.52
CA ARG A 114 16.46 -28.06 -4.82
C ARG A 114 17.95 -28.39 -4.83
N ALA A 115 18.80 -27.58 -4.20
CA ALA A 115 20.24 -27.85 -4.10
C ALA A 115 20.52 -29.13 -3.30
N VAL A 116 19.81 -29.33 -2.17
CA VAL A 116 19.89 -30.56 -1.38
C VAL A 116 19.41 -31.77 -2.18
N ALA A 117 18.29 -31.65 -2.91
CA ALA A 117 17.80 -32.72 -3.76
C ALA A 117 18.79 -33.09 -4.87
N ARG A 118 19.38 -32.10 -5.55
CA ARG A 118 20.43 -32.33 -6.56
C ARG A 118 21.63 -33.06 -5.98
N LYS A 119 22.11 -32.64 -4.80
CA LYS A 119 23.26 -33.28 -4.14
C LYS A 119 22.97 -34.74 -3.73
N ARG A 120 21.73 -35.02 -3.33
CA ARG A 120 21.30 -36.41 -3.05
C ARG A 120 21.28 -37.26 -4.31
N GLU A 121 20.78 -36.72 -5.40
CA GLU A 121 20.76 -37.42 -6.69
C GLU A 121 22.17 -37.64 -7.23
N GLU A 122 23.04 -36.64 -7.13
CA GLU A 122 24.46 -36.75 -7.49
C GLU A 122 25.15 -37.87 -6.72
N ASN A 123 24.97 -37.93 -5.40
CA ASN A 123 25.52 -39.02 -4.58
C ASN A 123 24.98 -40.39 -4.99
N ARG A 124 23.68 -40.48 -5.30
CA ARG A 124 23.07 -41.75 -5.74
C ARG A 124 23.64 -42.22 -7.08
N LEU A 125 23.85 -41.31 -8.03
CA LEU A 125 24.46 -41.63 -9.31
C LEU A 125 25.91 -42.07 -9.16
N LEU A 126 26.66 -41.45 -8.24
CA LEU A 126 28.03 -41.88 -7.92
C LEU A 126 28.05 -43.31 -7.36
N GLU A 127 27.15 -43.63 -6.42
CA GLU A 127 27.02 -44.99 -5.87
C GLU A 127 26.68 -46.02 -6.97
N GLU A 128 25.82 -45.66 -7.93
CA GLU A 128 25.46 -46.53 -9.06
C GLU A 128 26.64 -46.74 -10.02
N ILE A 129 27.42 -45.70 -10.30
CA ILE A 129 28.66 -45.80 -11.09
C ILE A 129 29.65 -46.74 -10.40
N ASP A 130 29.87 -46.59 -9.09
CA ASP A 130 30.78 -47.44 -8.32
C ASP A 130 30.35 -48.91 -8.37
N GLN A 131 29.04 -49.18 -8.26
CA GLN A 131 28.49 -50.54 -8.37
C GLN A 131 28.69 -51.15 -9.76
N LEU A 132 28.46 -50.37 -10.83
CA LEU A 132 28.65 -50.83 -12.21
C LEU A 132 30.13 -51.11 -12.51
N GLN A 133 31.04 -50.25 -12.03
CA GLN A 133 32.49 -50.49 -12.14
C GLN A 133 32.89 -51.77 -11.40
N ALA A 134 32.40 -51.97 -10.17
CA ALA A 134 32.68 -53.19 -9.42
C ALA A 134 32.12 -54.46 -10.07
N ALA A 135 30.97 -54.38 -10.75
CA ALA A 135 30.41 -55.49 -11.51
C ALA A 135 31.26 -55.81 -12.76
N LYS A 136 31.65 -54.78 -13.52
CA LYS A 136 32.51 -54.92 -14.70
C LYS A 136 33.86 -55.55 -14.34
N ASP A 137 34.49 -55.08 -13.27
CA ASP A 137 35.76 -55.63 -12.77
C ASP A 137 35.68 -57.11 -12.38
N ARG A 138 34.50 -57.60 -11.98
CA ARG A 138 34.28 -59.02 -11.69
C ARG A 138 34.10 -59.84 -12.97
N GLU A 139 33.39 -59.31 -13.96
CA GLU A 139 33.26 -59.94 -15.28
C GLU A 139 34.61 -60.04 -16.00
N GLU A 140 35.47 -59.03 -15.91
CA GLU A 140 36.80 -59.05 -16.56
C GLU A 140 37.80 -60.00 -15.87
N ARG A 141 37.52 -60.47 -14.65
CA ARG A 141 38.39 -61.38 -13.88
C ARG A 141 37.88 -62.83 -13.83
N GLY A 142 36.66 -63.10 -14.32
CA GLY A 142 36.09 -64.44 -14.46
C GLY A 142 36.32 -65.00 -15.85
#